data_AF-A0A8W8MMG7-F1
#
_entry.id   AF-A0A8W8MMG7-F1
#
_cell.length_a   1.000
_cell.length_b   1.000
_cell.length_c   1.000
_cell.angle_alpha   90.00
_cell.angle_beta   90.00
_cell.angle_gamma   90.00
#
_symmetry.space_group_name_H-M   'P 1'
#
loop_
_entity.id
_entity.type
_entity.pdbx_description
1 polymer ?
#
loop_
_entity_poly.entity_id
_entity_poly.type
_entity_poly.pdbx_seq_one_letter_code
_entity_poly.pdbx_strand_id
1 'polypeptide(L)'
;DLQDMEHSHKEAIRKNWTYLLENLMVDDLLDYLISHSIITENMKEEVEIQRTRREKATQLLFIVQKRGPKAFQILLDGLRECHMEFIADRVESSV
;
A
#
# COMPACT_ATOMS: atom_id res chain seq x y z
N ASP A 1 -15.04 -2.27 16.99
CA ASP A 1 -14.37 -1.05 16.50
C ASP A 1 -13.18 -1.42 15.64
N LEU A 2 -13.34 -1.30 14.32
CA LEU A 2 -12.21 -1.38 13.40
C LEU A 2 -11.47 -0.05 13.54
N GLN A 3 -10.40 -0.03 14.33
CA GLN A 3 -9.53 1.15 14.40
C GLN A 3 -8.97 1.41 13.00
N ASP A 4 -9.06 2.63 12.50
CA ASP A 4 -8.42 3.01 11.24
C ASP A 4 -6.89 3.03 11.40
N MET A 5 -6.17 2.97 10.29
CA MET A 5 -4.75 3.33 10.24
C MET A 5 -4.49 4.68 10.94
N GLU A 6 -3.44 4.73 11.75
CA GLU A 6 -3.04 5.94 12.50
C GLU A 6 -2.77 7.14 11.58
N HIS A 7 -2.96 8.34 12.12
CA HIS A 7 -2.77 9.58 11.37
C HIS A 7 -1.32 9.77 10.88
N SER A 8 -0.33 9.45 11.72
CA SER A 8 1.11 9.51 11.36
C SER A 8 1.43 8.60 10.17
N HIS A 9 0.91 7.38 10.15
CA HIS A 9 1.05 6.43 9.04
C HIS A 9 0.44 6.95 7.73
N LYS A 10 -0.78 7.52 7.79
CA LYS A 10 -1.42 8.15 6.62
C LYS A 10 -0.60 9.34 6.11
N GLU A 11 -0.08 10.17 7.01
CA GLU A 11 0.77 11.30 6.64
C GLU A 11 2.10 10.86 6.03
N ALA A 12 2.71 9.78 6.51
CA ALA A 12 3.91 9.20 5.91
C ALA A 12 3.68 8.76 4.45
N ILE A 13 2.54 8.11 4.17
CA ILE A 13 2.12 7.75 2.80
C ILE A 13 1.90 9.03 1.97
N ARG A 14 1.19 10.01 2.52
CA ARG A 14 0.87 11.27 1.83
C ARG A 14 2.12 12.08 1.46
N LYS A 15 3.09 12.21 2.38
CA LYS A 15 4.37 12.90 2.14
C LYS A 15 5.16 12.25 1.00
N ASN A 16 5.05 10.94 0.85
CA ASN A 16 5.77 10.16 -0.16
C ASN A 16 4.91 9.81 -1.38
N TRP A 17 3.73 10.41 -1.54
CA TRP A 17 2.74 10.01 -2.55
C TRP A 17 3.30 9.95 -3.97
N THR A 18 3.95 11.03 -4.44
CA THR A 18 4.53 11.07 -5.79
C THR A 18 5.59 9.99 -5.98
N TYR A 19 6.45 9.78 -4.98
CA TYR A 19 7.50 8.78 -5.03
C TYR A 19 6.94 7.36 -5.09
N LEU A 20 5.93 7.07 -4.28
CA LEU A 20 5.22 5.79 -4.29
C LEU A 20 4.62 5.52 -5.67
N LEU A 21 3.91 6.49 -6.25
CA LEU A 21 3.28 6.34 -7.56
C LEU A 21 4.27 6.12 -8.72
N GLU A 22 5.51 6.55 -8.57
CA GLU A 22 6.56 6.38 -9.59
C GLU A 22 7.26 5.02 -9.48
N ASN A 23 7.46 4.51 -8.26
CA ASN A 23 8.34 3.36 -7.99
C ASN A 23 7.59 2.07 -7.64
N LEU A 24 6.31 2.14 -7.26
CA LEU A 24 5.56 0.96 -6.80
C LEU A 24 5.27 -0.03 -7.94
N MET A 25 5.69 -1.27 -7.73
CA MET A 25 5.29 -2.43 -8.54
C MET A 25 4.07 -3.08 -7.90
N VAL A 26 2.89 -2.76 -8.44
CA VAL A 26 1.60 -3.08 -7.80
C VAL A 26 1.27 -4.56 -7.86
N ASP A 27 1.50 -5.19 -9.02
CA ASP A 27 1.02 -6.55 -9.28
C ASP A 27 1.67 -7.57 -8.31
N ASP A 28 2.96 -7.45 -7.99
CA ASP A 28 3.67 -8.30 -7.03
C ASP A 28 3.16 -8.11 -5.58
N LEU A 29 2.77 -6.88 -5.24
CA LEU A 29 2.34 -6.51 -3.89
C LEU A 29 0.90 -6.96 -3.59
N LEU A 30 0.04 -7.07 -4.60
CA LEU A 30 -1.38 -7.42 -4.43
C LEU A 30 -1.56 -8.79 -3.78
N ASP A 31 -0.83 -9.81 -4.25
CA ASP A 31 -0.93 -11.17 -3.72
C ASP A 31 -0.46 -11.25 -2.26
N TYR A 32 0.58 -10.50 -1.92
CA TYR A 32 1.04 -10.38 -0.53
C TYR A 32 -0.05 -9.77 0.37
N LEU A 33 -0.68 -8.68 -0.07
CA LEU A 33 -1.73 -8.00 0.72
C LEU A 33 -3.01 -8.83 0.86
N ILE A 34 -3.34 -9.68 -0.13
CA ILE A 34 -4.46 -10.63 -0.03
C ILE A 34 -4.16 -11.72 0.99
N SER A 35 -2.97 -12.35 0.90
CA SER A 35 -2.58 -13.43 1.83
C SER A 35 -2.56 -12.98 3.30
N HIS A 36 -2.32 -11.67 3.54
CA HIS A 36 -2.36 -11.05 4.87
C HIS A 36 -3.70 -10.39 5.22
N SER A 37 -4.75 -10.62 4.42
CA SER A 37 -6.11 -10.10 4.64
C SER A 37 -6.21 -8.57 4.70
N ILE A 38 -5.26 -7.86 4.09
CA ILE A 38 -5.28 -6.39 3.97
C ILE A 38 -6.14 -5.93 2.82
N ILE A 39 -6.27 -6.69 1.75
CA ILE A 39 -7.25 -6.45 0.68
C ILE A 39 -8.02 -7.73 0.39
N THR A 40 -9.17 -7.61 -0.27
CA THR A 40 -9.96 -8.76 -0.73
C THR A 40 -9.72 -9.01 -2.22
N GLU A 41 -10.17 -10.14 -2.76
CA GLU A 41 -10.09 -10.41 -4.20
C GLU A 41 -10.82 -9.34 -5.03
N ASN A 42 -12.02 -8.91 -4.60
CA ASN A 42 -12.73 -7.82 -5.29
C ASN A 42 -11.91 -6.51 -5.30
N MET A 43 -11.17 -6.22 -4.23
CA MET A 43 -10.29 -5.04 -4.19
C MET A 43 -9.07 -5.19 -5.10
N LYS A 44 -8.54 -6.42 -5.24
CA LYS A 44 -7.51 -6.73 -6.23
C LYS A 44 -8.03 -6.45 -7.64
N GLU A 45 -9.22 -6.96 -7.97
CA GLU A 45 -9.87 -6.69 -9.25
C GLU A 45 -10.05 -5.18 -9.49
N GLU A 46 -10.54 -4.42 -8.50
CA GLU A 46 -10.65 -2.95 -8.58
C GLU A 46 -9.33 -2.24 -8.91
N VAL A 47 -8.21 -2.77 -8.41
CA VAL A 47 -6.87 -2.27 -8.73
C VAL A 47 -6.46 -2.72 -10.13
N GLU A 48 -6.65 -3.99 -10.50
CA GLU A 48 -6.20 -4.54 -11.77
C GLU A 48 -6.93 -3.97 -12.99
N ILE A 49 -8.18 -3.56 -12.85
CA ILE A 49 -8.94 -2.89 -13.93
C ILE A 49 -8.41 -1.50 -14.29
N GLN A 50 -7.53 -0.91 -13.47
CA GLN A 50 -6.96 0.41 -13.75
C GLN A 50 -5.99 0.33 -14.94
N ARG A 51 -5.99 1.37 -15.78
CA ARG A 51 -5.32 1.35 -17.08
C ARG A 51 -3.80 1.50 -16.97
N THR A 52 -3.32 2.32 -16.05
CA THR A 52 -1.89 2.64 -15.91
C THR A 52 -1.34 2.18 -14.57
N ARG A 53 -0.03 1.90 -14.51
CA ARG A 53 0.68 1.58 -13.25
C ARG A 53 0.41 2.62 -12.16
N ARG A 54 0.37 3.90 -12.55
CA ARG A 54 0.11 5.01 -11.63
C ARG A 54 -1.32 4.99 -11.08
N GLU A 55 -2.32 4.69 -11.90
CA GLU A 55 -3.71 4.55 -11.46
C GLU A 55 -3.88 3.32 -10.56
N LYS A 56 -3.26 2.18 -10.90
CA LYS A 56 -3.21 0.99 -10.05
C LYS A 56 -2.64 1.32 -8.67
N ALA A 57 -1.49 2.00 -8.62
CA ALA A 57 -0.83 2.38 -7.38
C ALA A 57 -1.68 3.37 -6.56
N THR A 58 -2.32 4.32 -7.23
CA THR A 58 -3.26 5.27 -6.61
C THR A 58 -4.42 4.54 -5.93
N GLN A 59 -5.06 3.62 -6.65
CA GLN A 59 -6.19 2.84 -6.14
C GLN A 59 -5.77 1.96 -4.95
N LEU A 60 -4.64 1.25 -5.08
CA LEU A 60 -4.13 0.40 -4.00
C LEU A 60 -3.86 1.20 -2.72
N LEU A 61 -3.13 2.31 -2.82
CA LEU A 61 -2.77 3.13 -1.65
C LEU A 61 -4.01 3.77 -0.99
N PHE A 62 -5.04 4.10 -1.77
CA PHE A 62 -6.31 4.56 -1.23
C PHE A 62 -7.05 3.47 -0.46
N ILE A 63 -7.08 2.25 -0.99
CA ILE A 63 -7.67 1.09 -0.31
C ILE A 63 -6.93 0.83 1.00
N VAL A 64 -5.59 0.71 0.96
CA VAL A 64 -4.76 0.36 2.12
C VAL A 64 -4.90 1.35 3.27
N GLN A 65 -5.00 2.65 3.01
CA GLN A 65 -5.18 3.68 4.05
C GLN A 65 -6.53 3.61 4.79
N LYS A 66 -7.51 2.90 4.23
CA LYS A 66 -8.81 2.64 4.87
C LYS A 66 -8.85 1.31 5.61
N ARG A 67 -7.74 0.58 5.64
CA ARG A 67 -7.64 -0.69 6.33
C ARG A 67 -7.19 -0.47 7.76
N GLY A 68 -7.49 -1.47 8.60
CA GLY A 68 -7.31 -1.39 10.05
C GLY A 68 -5.87 -1.10 10.48
N PRO A 69 -5.58 -1.04 11.79
CA PRO A 69 -4.35 -0.43 12.30
C PRO A 69 -3.07 -1.16 11.84
N LYS A 70 -3.17 -2.44 11.47
CA LYS A 70 -2.06 -3.29 10.98
C LYS A 70 -1.69 -3.06 9.52
N ALA A 71 -2.52 -2.36 8.75
CA ALA A 71 -2.36 -2.26 7.30
C ALA A 71 -1.09 -1.52 6.88
N PHE A 72 -0.65 -0.54 7.68
CA PHE A 72 0.59 0.17 7.42
C PHE A 72 1.80 -0.75 7.55
N GLN A 73 1.91 -1.49 8.66
CA GLN A 73 3.02 -2.41 8.86
C GLN A 73 3.05 -3.50 7.78
N ILE A 74 1.90 -4.10 7.47
CA ILE A 74 1.83 -5.15 6.45
C ILE A 74 2.15 -4.61 5.05
N LEU A 75 1.83 -3.34 4.76
CA LEU A 75 2.29 -2.68 3.53
C LEU A 75 3.82 -2.61 3.48
N LEU A 76 4.47 -2.17 4.56
CA LEU A 76 5.94 -2.10 4.62
C LEU A 76 6.59 -3.47 4.48
N ASP A 77 6.03 -4.49 5.14
CA ASP A 77 6.53 -5.86 5.06
C ASP A 77 6.37 -6.39 3.62
N GLY A 78 5.21 -6.17 2.99
CA GLY A 78 4.97 -6.56 1.60
C GLY A 78 5.89 -5.86 0.61
N LEU A 79 6.20 -4.58 0.84
CA LEU A 79 7.20 -3.88 0.05
C LEU A 79 8.57 -4.55 0.16
N ARG A 80 8.99 -5.00 1.34
CA ARG A 80 10.27 -5.71 1.54
C ARG A 80 10.27 -7.10 0.89
N GLU A 81 9.19 -7.85 1.05
CA GLU A 81 9.05 -9.19 0.45
C GLU A 81 9.05 -9.12 -1.09
N CYS A 82 8.55 -8.02 -1.67
CA CYS A 82 8.59 -7.76 -3.11
C CYS A 82 9.87 -7.04 -3.57
N HIS A 83 10.95 -7.04 -2.77
CA HIS A 83 12.24 -6.39 -3.09
C HIS A 83 12.16 -4.87 -3.34
N MET A 84 11.20 -4.21 -2.69
CA MET A 84 11.00 -2.77 -2.68
C MET A 84 11.34 -2.16 -1.31
N GLU A 85 12.30 -2.73 -0.56
CA GLU A 85 12.79 -2.22 0.73
C GLU A 85 13.11 -0.71 0.70
N PHE A 86 13.67 -0.21 -0.40
CA PHE A 86 13.98 1.22 -0.57
C PHE A 86 12.73 2.12 -0.50
N ILE A 87 11.56 1.62 -0.89
CA ILE A 87 10.27 2.30 -0.73
C ILE A 87 9.82 2.20 0.72
N ALA A 88 9.89 1.00 1.31
CA ALA A 88 9.48 0.75 2.69
C ALA A 88 10.23 1.67 3.66
N ASP A 89 11.56 1.69 3.59
CA ASP A 89 12.43 2.45 4.49
C ASP A 89 12.20 3.97 4.36
N ARG A 90 11.93 4.45 3.14
CA ARG A 90 11.60 5.85 2.92
C ARG A 90 10.26 6.25 3.54
N VAL A 91 9.24 5.40 3.42
CA VAL A 91 7.93 5.67 4.01
C VAL A 91 7.99 5.56 5.53
N GLU A 92 8.65 4.53 6.05
CA GLU A 92 8.82 4.29 7.49
C GLU A 92 9.58 5.42 8.18
N SER A 93 10.63 5.96 7.56
CA SER A 93 11.37 7.13 8.08
C SER A 93 10.58 8.45 8.08
N SER A 94 9.36 8.46 7.53
CA SER A 94 8.49 9.64 7.44
C SER A 94 7.33 9.66 8.46
N VAL A 95 7.22 8.60 9.29
CA VAL A 95 6.29 8.46 10.42
C VAL A 95 6.77 9.32 11.59
#